data_AF-A0A3N2AQZ0-F1
#
_entry.id   AF-A0A3N2AQZ0-F1
#
_cell.length_a   1.000
_cell.length_b   1.000
_cell.length_c   1.000
_cell.angle_alpha   90.00
_cell.angle_beta   90.00
_cell.angle_gamma   90.00
#
_symmetry.space_group_name_H-M   'P 1'
#
loop_
_entity.id
_entity.type
_entity.pdbx_description
1 polymer ?
#
loop_
_entity_poly.entity_id
_entity_poly.type
_entity_poly.pdbx_seq_one_letter_code
_entity_poly.pdbx_strand_id
1 'polypeptide(L)'
;MEGSEVARIAAWLAARGVVYQCNGGWAVDALVGRQTRPHGDLDVFLDAAAVADAVAWLEQDGYGVAEDWLPVRVELRAEGRAVDPHPMRLEPNGDGVQALLDGGSIVHPVASRTIGRVAGFPVVVADAARLIALRAGYELRAVDRHDLALLRSLEAAPTTT
;
A
#
# COMPACT_ATOMS: atom_id res chain seq x y z
N MET A 1 -6.27 0.53 12.66
CA MET A 1 -7.09 0.67 11.45
C MET A 1 -7.89 -0.60 11.23
N GLU A 2 -9.14 -0.47 10.82
CA GLU A 2 -10.03 -1.59 10.50
C GLU A 2 -10.01 -1.93 9.01
N GLY A 3 -10.25 -3.19 8.65
CA GLY A 3 -10.23 -3.60 7.24
C GLY A 3 -11.33 -2.95 6.38
N SER A 4 -12.47 -2.61 6.99
CA SER A 4 -13.56 -1.89 6.31
C SER A 4 -13.13 -0.49 5.85
N GLU A 5 -12.19 0.13 6.57
CA GLU A 5 -11.66 1.43 6.23
C GLU A 5 -10.71 1.35 5.03
N VAL A 6 -9.81 0.37 5.03
CA VAL A 6 -8.94 0.09 3.87
C VAL A 6 -9.78 -0.18 2.63
N ALA A 7 -10.83 -0.99 2.76
CA ALA A 7 -11.78 -1.25 1.68
C ALA A 7 -12.45 0.03 1.18
N ARG A 8 -12.84 0.94 2.07
CA ARG A 8 -13.43 2.25 1.72
C ARG A 8 -12.46 3.12 0.92
N ILE A 9 -11.19 3.18 1.34
CA ILE A 9 -10.13 3.93 0.64
C ILE A 9 -9.86 3.33 -0.74
N ALA A 10 -9.69 2.01 -0.82
CA ALA A 10 -9.50 1.29 -2.08
C ALA A 10 -10.68 1.47 -3.04
N ALA A 11 -11.92 1.45 -2.53
CA ALA A 11 -13.12 1.69 -3.32
C ALA A 11 -13.18 3.12 -3.86
N TRP A 12 -12.78 4.11 -3.06
CA TRP A 12 -12.74 5.50 -3.49
C TRP A 12 -11.76 5.72 -4.65
N LEU A 13 -10.57 5.10 -4.56
CA LEU A 13 -9.54 5.15 -5.61
C LEU A 13 -10.03 4.46 -6.88
N ALA A 14 -10.58 3.25 -6.75
CA ALA A 14 -11.08 2.46 -7.88
C ALA A 14 -12.23 3.17 -8.61
N ALA A 15 -13.18 3.77 -7.88
CA ALA A 15 -14.31 4.49 -8.45
C ALA A 15 -13.88 5.72 -9.29
N ARG A 16 -12.67 6.23 -9.07
CA ARG A 16 -12.08 7.35 -9.82
C ARG A 16 -11.10 6.91 -10.91
N GLY A 17 -10.91 5.60 -11.08
CA GLY A 17 -9.91 5.07 -12.02
C GLY A 17 -8.47 5.44 -11.66
N VAL A 18 -8.20 5.75 -10.39
CA VAL A 18 -6.83 6.07 -9.93
C VAL A 18 -5.98 4.81 -10.03
N VAL A 19 -4.81 4.91 -10.66
CA VAL A 19 -3.81 3.84 -10.62
C VAL A 19 -3.17 3.86 -9.23
N TYR A 20 -3.29 2.74 -8.51
CA TYR A 20 -2.72 2.59 -7.18
C TYR A 20 -2.25 1.15 -6.90
N GLN A 21 -1.50 1.00 -5.82
CA GLN A 21 -1.08 -0.25 -5.22
C GLN A 21 -0.91 -0.04 -3.72
N CYS A 22 -1.51 -0.89 -2.89
CA CYS A 22 -1.19 -0.94 -1.46
C CYS A 22 0.01 -1.84 -1.21
N ASN A 23 0.92 -1.41 -0.33
CA ASN A 23 1.99 -2.25 0.20
C ASN A 23 1.81 -2.41 1.73
N GLY A 24 2.90 -2.70 2.45
CA GLY A 24 2.87 -2.77 3.91
C GLY A 24 2.06 -3.94 4.46
N GLY A 25 1.64 -3.82 5.71
CA GLY A 25 0.95 -4.89 6.43
C GLY A 25 -0.42 -5.25 5.84
N TRP A 26 -1.17 -4.25 5.39
CA TRP A 26 -2.47 -4.49 4.76
C TRP A 26 -2.36 -5.21 3.42
N ALA A 27 -1.30 -5.00 2.65
CA ALA A 27 -1.07 -5.77 1.43
C ALA A 27 -0.80 -7.25 1.73
N VAL A 28 -0.05 -7.54 2.78
CA VAL A 28 0.18 -8.92 3.24
C VAL A 28 -1.14 -9.59 3.61
N ASP A 29 -1.95 -8.94 4.44
CA ASP A 29 -3.24 -9.50 4.87
C ASP A 29 -4.25 -9.59 3.72
N ALA A 30 -4.16 -8.69 2.74
CA ALA A 30 -4.97 -8.78 1.52
C ALA A 30 -4.63 -10.02 0.69
N LEU A 31 -3.34 -10.38 0.58
CA LEU A 31 -2.91 -11.60 -0.10
C LEU A 31 -3.28 -12.86 0.70
N VAL A 32 -3.19 -12.80 2.03
CA VAL A 32 -3.60 -13.90 2.92
C VAL A 32 -5.13 -14.08 2.94
N GLY A 33 -5.89 -13.03 2.63
CA GLY A 33 -7.36 -13.04 2.58
C GLY A 33 -8.04 -12.93 3.95
N ARG A 34 -7.27 -12.66 5.01
CA ARG A 34 -7.78 -12.37 6.36
C ARG A 34 -6.80 -11.47 7.11
N GLN A 35 -7.31 -10.75 8.11
CA GLN A 35 -6.45 -10.00 9.01
C GLN A 35 -5.63 -10.97 9.89
N THR A 36 -4.31 -10.78 9.94
CA THR A 36 -3.37 -11.64 10.69
C THR A 36 -2.77 -10.97 11.90
N ARG A 37 -2.83 -9.63 11.96
CA ARG A 37 -2.41 -8.80 13.10
C ARG A 37 -3.11 -7.43 13.08
N PRO A 38 -3.04 -6.64 14.17
CA PRO A 38 -3.43 -5.24 14.11
C PRO A 38 -2.52 -4.43 13.16
N HIS A 39 -3.12 -3.45 12.47
CA HIS A 39 -2.42 -2.48 11.62
C HIS A 39 -2.72 -1.06 12.09
N GLY A 40 -1.69 -0.23 12.18
CA GLY A 40 -1.82 1.19 12.55
C GLY A 40 -1.99 2.10 11.34
N ASP A 41 -1.52 1.68 10.18
CA ASP A 41 -1.34 2.49 8.98
C ASP A 41 -1.81 1.74 7.71
N LEU A 42 -1.99 2.49 6.62
CA LEU A 42 -2.15 1.98 5.26
C LEU A 42 -1.15 2.68 4.33
N ASP A 43 -0.17 1.93 3.82
CA ASP A 43 0.74 2.42 2.78
C ASP A 43 0.06 2.31 1.40
N VAL A 44 -0.24 3.45 0.76
CA VAL A 44 -0.88 3.50 -0.55
C VAL A 44 -0.03 4.23 -1.57
N PHE A 45 0.43 3.52 -2.59
CA PHE A 45 1.25 4.04 -3.67
C PHE A 45 0.30 4.36 -4.82
N LEU A 46 0.19 5.62 -5.21
CA LEU A 46 -0.84 6.09 -6.15
C LEU A 46 -0.26 7.09 -7.14
N ASP A 47 -0.93 7.24 -8.28
CA ASP A 47 -0.60 8.30 -9.24
C ASP A 47 -0.45 9.66 -8.52
N ALA A 48 0.71 10.30 -8.71
CA ALA A 48 1.02 11.58 -8.11
C ALA A 48 -0.04 12.65 -8.41
N ALA A 49 -0.70 12.58 -9.57
CA ALA A 49 -1.79 13.48 -9.93
C ALA A 49 -3.03 13.36 -9.04
N ALA A 50 -3.25 12.20 -8.40
CA ALA A 50 -4.40 11.93 -7.54
C ALA A 50 -4.14 12.22 -6.05
N VAL A 51 -2.90 12.54 -5.67
CA VAL A 51 -2.51 12.69 -4.26
C VAL A 51 -3.27 13.83 -3.58
N ALA A 52 -3.38 14.99 -4.24
CA ALA A 52 -4.10 16.14 -3.68
C ALA A 52 -5.58 15.82 -3.43
N ASP A 53 -6.24 15.13 -4.36
CA ASP A 53 -7.65 14.73 -4.22
C ASP A 53 -7.82 13.68 -3.12
N ALA A 54 -6.88 12.73 -3.00
CA ALA A 54 -6.89 11.71 -1.96
C ALA A 54 -6.71 12.32 -0.56
N VAL A 55 -5.77 13.27 -0.43
CA VAL A 55 -5.55 14.05 0.81
C VAL A 55 -6.82 14.81 1.18
N ALA A 56 -7.36 15.61 0.27
CA ALA A 56 -8.56 16.41 0.54
C ALA A 56 -9.77 15.56 0.94
N TRP A 57 -9.93 14.38 0.32
CA TRP A 57 -10.99 13.44 0.68
C TRP A 57 -10.78 12.78 2.04
N LEU A 58 -9.55 12.42 2.39
CA LEU A 58 -9.22 11.90 3.72
C LEU A 58 -9.43 12.96 4.80
N GLU A 59 -9.08 14.23 4.53
CA GLU A 59 -9.30 15.34 5.45
C GLU A 59 -10.79 15.55 5.77
N GLN A 60 -11.68 15.35 4.80
CA GLN A 60 -13.13 15.34 5.02
C GLN A 60 -13.60 14.21 5.96
N ASP A 61 -12.81 13.15 6.13
CA ASP A 61 -13.06 12.00 7.02
C ASP A 61 -12.32 12.12 8.37
N GLY A 62 -11.82 13.31 8.71
CA GLY A 62 -11.17 13.61 9.98
C GLY A 62 -9.68 13.26 10.06
N TYR A 63 -9.05 12.92 8.94
CA TYR A 63 -7.60 12.88 8.86
C TYR A 63 -7.00 14.29 8.82
N GLY A 64 -5.79 14.43 9.37
CA GLY A 64 -4.97 15.62 9.18
C GLY A 64 -3.58 15.24 8.71
N VAL A 65 -2.97 16.08 7.89
CA VAL A 65 -1.55 15.93 7.50
C VAL A 65 -0.69 16.02 8.74
N ALA A 66 0.01 14.93 9.05
CA ALA A 66 0.96 14.83 10.15
C ALA A 66 2.39 15.13 9.68
N GLU A 67 2.76 14.62 8.50
CA GLU A 67 4.03 14.91 7.84
C GLU A 67 3.81 15.11 6.34
N ASP A 68 4.50 16.10 5.76
CA ASP A 68 4.51 16.34 4.32
C ASP A 68 5.95 16.28 3.82
N TRP A 69 6.24 15.24 3.03
CA TRP A 69 7.53 14.99 2.40
C TRP A 69 7.39 14.92 0.87
N LEU A 70 6.41 15.61 0.28
CA LEU A 70 6.25 15.58 -1.16
C LEU A 70 7.56 15.97 -1.88
N PRO A 71 7.97 15.22 -2.93
CA PRO A 71 7.20 14.20 -3.66
C PRO A 71 7.32 12.75 -3.14
N VAL A 72 7.94 12.51 -1.98
CA VAL A 72 8.25 11.16 -1.47
C VAL A 72 7.06 10.47 -0.80
N ARG A 73 6.34 11.19 0.06
CA ARG A 73 5.24 10.70 0.90
C ARG A 73 4.48 11.87 1.52
N VAL A 74 3.18 11.70 1.73
CA VAL A 74 2.43 12.44 2.76
C VAL A 74 1.97 11.44 3.79
N GLU A 75 1.96 11.80 5.06
CA GLU A 75 1.42 10.98 6.15
C GLU A 75 0.22 11.71 6.73
N LEU A 76 -0.94 11.05 6.73
CA LEU A 76 -2.16 11.57 7.34
C LEU A 76 -2.53 10.73 8.55
N ARG A 77 -2.94 11.37 9.64
CA ARG A 77 -3.35 10.71 10.89
C ARG A 77 -4.76 11.10 11.32
N ALA A 78 -5.47 10.14 11.88
CA ALA A 78 -6.72 10.33 12.62
C ALA A 78 -6.72 9.33 13.79
N GLU A 79 -7.15 9.70 14.99
CA GLU A 79 -7.42 8.80 16.14
C GLU A 79 -6.78 7.37 16.11
N GLY A 80 -5.45 7.27 16.18
CA GLY A 80 -4.74 5.97 16.25
C GLY A 80 -4.65 5.18 14.93
N ARG A 81 -5.04 5.78 13.81
CA ARG A 81 -4.91 5.27 12.43
C ARG A 81 -4.15 6.26 11.55
N ALA A 82 -3.45 5.76 10.54
CA ALA A 82 -2.72 6.57 9.57
C ALA A 82 -2.93 6.07 8.13
N VAL A 83 -2.81 6.97 7.16
CA VAL A 83 -2.72 6.63 5.74
C VAL A 83 -1.50 7.34 5.19
N ASP A 84 -0.67 6.59 4.48
CA ASP A 84 0.59 7.06 3.91
C ASP A 84 0.49 7.06 2.38
N PRO A 85 -0.06 8.13 1.76
CA PRO A 85 0.05 8.35 0.32
C PRO A 85 1.50 8.47 -0.14
N HIS A 86 1.92 7.56 -1.02
CA HIS A 86 3.21 7.58 -1.70
C HIS A 86 3.00 7.92 -3.19
N PRO A 87 3.32 9.16 -3.61
CA PRO A 87 3.18 9.57 -5.01
C PRO A 87 4.05 8.72 -5.94
N MET A 88 3.47 8.30 -7.06
CA MET A 88 4.17 7.65 -8.17
C MET A 88 4.02 8.48 -9.43
N ARG A 89 5.13 8.79 -10.10
CA ARG A 89 5.08 9.18 -11.51
C ARG A 89 4.81 7.94 -12.33
N LEU A 90 3.75 7.94 -13.13
CA LEU A 90 3.44 6.82 -14.02
C LEU A 90 4.27 6.91 -15.31
N GLU A 91 4.92 5.82 -15.67
CA GLU A 91 5.63 5.67 -16.94
C GLU A 91 4.67 5.11 -18.01
N PRO A 92 4.95 5.29 -19.32
CA PRO A 92 4.06 4.82 -20.40
C PRO A 92 3.76 3.31 -20.40
N ASN A 93 4.64 2.51 -19.79
CA ASN A 93 4.44 1.07 -19.64
C ASN A 93 3.52 0.69 -18.44
N GLY A 94 3.08 1.67 -17.65
CA GLY A 94 2.22 1.50 -16.48
C GLY A 94 2.97 1.36 -15.14
N ASP A 95 4.30 1.34 -15.15
CA ASP A 95 5.11 1.31 -13.94
C ASP A 95 4.96 2.62 -13.17
N GLY A 96 5.01 2.53 -11.84
CA GLY A 96 5.08 3.70 -10.96
C GLY A 96 6.51 3.95 -10.51
N VAL A 97 6.99 5.19 -10.61
CA VAL A 97 8.30 5.59 -10.08
C VAL A 97 8.09 6.51 -8.89
N GLN A 98 8.53 6.07 -7.72
CA GLN A 98 8.44 6.81 -6.46
C GLN A 98 9.80 7.42 -6.10
N ALA A 99 9.80 8.68 -5.68
CA ALA A 99 10.99 9.34 -5.13
C ALA A 99 11.33 8.83 -3.72
N LEU A 100 12.61 8.80 -3.38
CA LEU A 100 13.12 8.47 -2.04
C LEU A 100 13.76 9.71 -1.38
N LEU A 101 13.88 9.69 -0.06
CA LEU A 101 14.43 10.81 0.73
C LEU A 101 15.90 11.14 0.39
N ASP A 102 16.67 10.15 -0.07
CA ASP A 102 18.07 10.30 -0.44
C ASP A 102 18.27 10.84 -1.87
N GLY A 103 17.19 11.24 -2.54
CA GLY A 103 17.20 11.68 -3.94
C GLY A 103 17.18 10.52 -4.95
N GLY A 104 17.16 9.27 -4.48
CA GLY A 104 16.96 8.09 -5.29
C GLY A 104 15.50 7.89 -5.70
N SER A 105 15.24 6.78 -6.38
CA SER A 105 13.89 6.37 -6.74
C SER A 105 13.74 4.86 -6.72
N ILE A 106 12.53 4.39 -6.48
CA ILE A 106 12.16 2.99 -6.60
C ILE A 106 11.06 2.82 -7.64
N VAL A 107 11.20 1.79 -8.49
CA VAL A 107 10.20 1.41 -9.47
C VAL A 107 9.24 0.39 -8.84
N HIS A 108 7.95 0.61 -9.01
CA HIS A 108 6.86 -0.31 -8.68
C HIS A 108 6.30 -0.86 -10.00
N PRO A 109 6.77 -2.04 -10.46
CA PRO A 109 6.42 -2.56 -11.77
C PRO A 109 4.93 -2.88 -11.85
N VAL A 110 4.29 -2.57 -12.97
CA VAL A 110 2.90 -2.97 -13.23
C VAL A 110 2.74 -4.49 -13.20
N ALA A 111 3.78 -5.22 -13.64
CA ALA A 111 3.82 -6.68 -13.63
C ALA A 111 3.81 -7.29 -12.22
N SER A 112 4.17 -6.50 -11.19
CA SER A 112 4.13 -6.93 -9.79
C SER A 112 2.84 -6.53 -9.07
N ARG A 113 1.84 -5.99 -9.80
CA ARG A 113 0.51 -5.73 -9.23
C ARG A 113 -0.35 -6.98 -9.32
N THR A 114 -1.03 -7.29 -8.23
CA THR A 114 -2.05 -8.34 -8.17
C THR A 114 -3.24 -7.86 -7.33
N ILE A 115 -4.27 -8.70 -7.19
CA ILE A 115 -5.48 -8.39 -6.42
C ILE A 115 -5.50 -9.24 -5.15
N GLY A 116 -5.51 -8.57 -4.01
CA GLY A 116 -5.84 -9.16 -2.71
C GLY A 116 -7.27 -8.79 -2.29
N ARG A 117 -7.68 -9.22 -1.09
CA ARG A 117 -8.99 -8.85 -0.51
C ARG A 117 -8.87 -8.38 0.94
N VAL A 118 -9.44 -7.21 1.22
CA VAL A 118 -9.59 -6.69 2.60
C VAL A 118 -11.07 -6.47 2.86
N ALA A 119 -11.58 -7.02 3.97
CA ALA A 119 -13.02 -6.98 4.31
C ALA A 119 -13.94 -7.40 3.15
N GLY A 120 -13.50 -8.38 2.33
CA GLY A 120 -14.22 -8.86 1.14
C GLY A 120 -14.06 -7.99 -0.11
N PHE A 121 -13.53 -6.77 -0.01
CA PHE A 121 -13.32 -5.85 -1.13
C PHE A 121 -12.00 -6.13 -1.87
N PRO A 122 -11.97 -6.14 -3.23
CA PRO A 122 -10.74 -6.31 -3.99
C PRO A 122 -9.82 -5.08 -3.85
N VAL A 123 -8.55 -5.29 -3.55
CA VAL A 123 -7.54 -4.23 -3.38
C VAL A 123 -6.35 -4.54 -4.29
N VAL A 124 -5.87 -3.54 -5.03
CA VAL A 124 -4.64 -3.69 -5.82
C VAL A 124 -3.45 -3.66 -4.87
N VAL A 125 -2.63 -4.70 -4.89
CA VAL A 125 -1.48 -4.87 -3.98
C VAL A 125 -0.24 -5.30 -4.77
N ALA A 126 0.94 -5.20 -4.15
CA ALA A 126 2.12 -5.89 -4.66
C ALA A 126 1.99 -7.40 -4.47
N ASP A 127 2.51 -8.17 -5.42
CA ASP A 127 2.64 -9.61 -5.28
C ASP A 127 3.61 -9.98 -4.13
N ALA A 128 3.57 -11.26 -3.73
CA ALA A 128 4.34 -11.71 -2.57
C ALA A 128 5.85 -11.51 -2.74
N ALA A 129 6.39 -11.83 -3.93
CA ALA A 129 7.80 -11.67 -4.25
C ALA A 129 8.24 -10.20 -4.12
N ARG A 130 7.42 -9.28 -4.61
CA ARG A 130 7.69 -7.84 -4.54
C ARG A 130 7.62 -7.31 -3.12
N LEU A 131 6.62 -7.72 -2.33
CA LEU A 131 6.52 -7.34 -0.91
C LEU A 131 7.73 -7.85 -0.10
N ILE A 132 8.24 -9.05 -0.39
CA ILE A 132 9.47 -9.57 0.21
C ILE A 132 10.68 -8.71 -0.20
N ALA A 133 10.82 -8.41 -1.49
CA ALA A 133 11.93 -7.62 -2.01
C ALA A 133 11.99 -6.21 -1.39
N LEU A 134 10.83 -5.58 -1.17
CA LEU A 134 10.70 -4.26 -0.55
C LEU A 134 11.14 -4.23 0.93
N ARG A 135 11.28 -5.39 1.58
CA ARG A 135 11.78 -5.50 2.96
C ARG A 135 13.30 -5.71 3.05
N ALA A 136 13.98 -5.88 1.92
CA ALA A 136 15.44 -6.03 1.92
C ALA A 136 16.13 -4.73 2.37
N GLY A 137 17.18 -4.85 3.19
CA GLY A 137 18.01 -3.72 3.61
C GLY A 137 17.60 -3.02 4.90
N TYR A 138 16.47 -3.39 5.51
CA TYR A 138 16.03 -2.87 6.81
C TYR A 138 16.26 -3.87 7.94
N GLU A 139 16.52 -3.36 9.15
CA GLU A 139 16.48 -4.19 10.36
C GLU A 139 15.03 -4.65 10.59
N LEU A 140 14.83 -5.97 10.60
CA LEU A 140 13.50 -6.56 10.70
C LEU A 140 12.97 -6.48 12.14
N ARG A 141 11.77 -5.95 12.30
CA ARG A 141 11.01 -6.00 13.55
C ARG A 141 10.25 -7.32 13.65
N ALA A 142 9.57 -7.54 14.79
CA ALA A 142 8.74 -8.73 14.99
C ALA A 142 7.59 -8.82 13.96
N VAL A 143 6.94 -7.70 13.66
CA VAL A 143 5.87 -7.63 12.64
C VAL A 143 6.41 -7.91 11.24
N ASP A 144 7.63 -7.46 10.90
CA ASP A 144 8.22 -7.71 9.60
C ASP A 144 8.58 -9.20 9.43
N ARG A 145 9.06 -9.85 10.49
CA ARG A 145 9.30 -11.31 10.50
C ARG A 145 8.01 -12.11 10.33
N HIS A 146 6.93 -11.69 11.00
CA HIS A 146 5.60 -12.29 10.84
C HIS A 146 5.09 -12.16 9.40
N ASP A 147 5.13 -10.94 8.86
CA ASP A 147 4.71 -10.65 7.49
C ASP A 147 5.53 -11.46 6.46
N LEU A 148 6.85 -11.53 6.61
CA LEU A 148 7.73 -12.31 5.73
C LEU A 148 7.45 -13.81 5.80
N ALA A 149 7.08 -14.35 6.97
CA ALA A 149 6.73 -15.77 7.09
C ALA A 149 5.46 -16.09 6.28
N LEU A 150 4.44 -15.23 6.35
CA LEU A 150 3.20 -15.36 5.57
C LEU A 150 3.48 -15.29 4.07
N LEU A 151 4.23 -14.28 3.63
CA LEU A 151 4.55 -14.10 2.21
C LEU A 151 5.30 -15.30 1.62
N ARG A 152 6.28 -15.85 2.35
CA ARG A 152 7.02 -17.05 1.92
C ARG A 152 6.13 -18.30 1.85
N SER A 153 5.15 -18.42 2.76
CA SER A 153 4.17 -19.50 2.69
C SER A 153 3.27 -19.39 1.45
N LEU A 154 2.94 -18.16 1.02
CA LEU A 154 2.17 -17.92 -0.20
C LEU A 154 2.96 -18.27 -1.46
N GLU A 155 4.26 -17.95 -1.52
CA GLU A 155 5.12 -18.34 -2.66
C GLU A 155 5.33 -19.85 -2.76
N ALA A 156 5.33 -20.57 -1.63
CA ALA A 156 5.49 -22.01 -1.59
C ALA A 156 4.20 -22.78 -1.93
N ALA A 157 3.03 -22.12 -1.91
CA ALA A 157 1.77 -22.76 -2.21
C ALA A 157 1.65 -23.03 -3.72
N PRO A 158 1.29 -24.24 -4.16
CA PRO A 158 1.07 -24.50 -5.58
C PRO A 158 -0.10 -23.64 -6.07
N THR A 159 0.13 -22.88 -7.14
CA THR A 159 -0.92 -22.12 -7.82
C THR A 159 -2.00 -23.09 -8.26
N THR A 160 -3.15 -23.08 -7.57
CA THR A 160 -4.29 -23.89 -7.98
C THR A 160 -4.94 -23.16 -9.14
N THR A 161 -4.63 -23.60 -10.36
CA THR A 161 -5.22 -23.12 -11.62
C THR A 161 -6.69 -23.50 -11.71
#